data_AF-A0A0W8G0H3-F1
#
_entry.id   AF-A0A0W8G0H3-F1
#
_cell.length_a   1.000
_cell.length_b   1.000
_cell.length_c   1.000
_cell.angle_alpha   90.00
_cell.angle_beta   90.00
_cell.angle_gamma   90.00
#
_symmetry.space_group_name_H-M   'P 1'
#
loop_
_entity.id
_entity.type
_entity.pdbx_description
1 polymer ?
#
loop_
_entity_poly.entity_id
_entity_poly.type
_entity_poly.pdbx_seq_one_letter_code
_entity_poly.pdbx_strand_id
1 'polypeptide(L)' 'MYFNTKVIDYVIVHELCHLVEMNHSKNFWKLVEQFIPDYKIYKHTISLNNM' A
#
# COMPACT_ATOMS: atom_id res chain seq x y z
N MET A 1 22.29 -4.51 -0.01
CA MET A 1 20.95 -4.65 0.59
C MET A 1 19.94 -4.43 -0.54
N TYR A 2 19.41 -5.52 -1.11
CA TYR A 2 18.42 -5.43 -2.19
C TYR A 2 17.04 -5.46 -1.57
N PHE A 3 16.33 -4.34 -1.61
CA PHE A 3 14.91 -4.33 -1.33
C PHE A 3 14.17 -4.82 -2.58
N ASN A 4 13.16 -5.67 -2.38
CA ASN A 4 12.32 -6.14 -3.47
C ASN A 4 11.60 -4.94 -4.10
N THR A 5 11.81 -4.69 -5.38
CA THR A 5 11.24 -3.54 -6.10
C THR A 5 9.72 -3.48 -5.99
N LYS A 6 9.04 -4.64 -5.93
CA LYS A 6 7.59 -4.71 -5.72
C LYS A 6 7.12 -4.19 -4.36
N VAL A 7 7.96 -4.34 -3.33
CA VAL A 7 7.68 -3.79 -2.00
C VAL A 7 7.81 -2.27 -2.04
N ILE A 8 8.80 -1.74 -2.75
CA ILE A 8 8.98 -0.29 -2.95
C ILE A 8 7.78 0.30 -3.72
N ASP A 9 7.38 -0.33 -4.83
CA ASP A 9 6.22 0.10 -5.62
C ASP A 9 4.95 0.17 -4.75
N TYR A 10 4.74 -0.85 -3.90
CA TYR A 10 3.60 -0.87 -2.99
C TYR A 10 3.64 0.29 -1.98
N VAL A 11 4.80 0.59 -1.37
CA VAL A 11 4.91 1.70 -0.42
C VAL A 11 4.64 3.04 -1.10
N ILE A 12 5.20 3.27 -2.29
CA ILE A 12 4.96 4.51 -3.04
C ILE A 12 3.46 4.68 -3.35
N VAL A 13 2.81 3.62 -3.86
CA VAL A 13 1.36 3.66 -4.15
C VAL A 13 0.55 3.88 -2.87
N HIS A 14 0.94 3.26 -1.76
CA HIS A 14 0.30 3.42 -0.45
C HIS A 14 0.31 4.89 0.00
N GLU A 15 1.48 5.54 -0.01
CA GLU A 15 1.62 6.95 0.37
C GLU A 15 0.89 7.89 -0.60
N LEU A 16 0.88 7.59 -1.91
CA LEU A 16 0.10 8.36 -2.88
C LEU A 16 -1.41 8.24 -2.63
N CYS A 17 -1.90 7.07 -2.22
CA CYS A 17 -3.31 6.89 -1.87
C CYS A 17 -3.73 7.72 -0.65
N HIS A 18 -2.81 7.97 0.30
CA HIS A 18 -3.08 8.83 1.46
C HIS A 18 -3.38 10.28 1.09
N LEU A 19 -2.94 10.74 -0.09
CA LEU A 19 -3.29 12.07 -0.62
C LEU A 19 -4.78 12.21 -0.97
N VAL A 20 -5.48 11.08 -1.17
CA VAL A 20 -6.91 11.03 -1.49
C VAL A 20 -7.73 10.54 -0.29
N GLU A 21 -7.25 9.51 0.40
CA GLU A 21 -7.91 8.88 1.54
C GLU A 21 -6.92 8.78 2.71
N MET A 22 -6.98 9.72 3.65
CA MET A 22 -5.96 9.81 4.71
C MET A 22 -5.94 8.60 5.65
N ASN A 23 -7.10 7.96 5.89
CA ASN A 23 -7.20 6.82 6.80
C ASN A 23 -7.19 5.51 6.01
N HIS A 24 -6.69 4.42 6.59
CA HIS A 24 -6.76 3.05 6.04
C HIS A 24 -8.18 2.45 6.04
N SER A 25 -9.15 3.22 5.57
CA SER A 25 -10.56 2.86 5.43
C SER A 25 -10.77 1.79 4.36
N LYS A 26 -11.99 1.25 4.26
CA LYS A 26 -12.34 0.34 3.15
C LYS A 26 -12.15 1.01 1.78
N ASN A 27 -12.34 2.33 1.68
CA ASN A 27 -12.16 3.06 0.43
C ASN A 27 -10.68 3.24 0.08
N PHE A 28 -9.83 3.50 1.07
CA PHE A 28 -8.38 3.50 0.88
C PHE A 28 -7.89 2.17 0.30
N TRP A 29 -8.29 1.05 0.90
CA TRP A 29 -7.84 -0.26 0.41
C TRP A 29 -8.38 -0.60 -0.97
N LYS A 30 -9.61 -0.16 -1.31
CA LYS A 30 -10.13 -0.26 -2.68
C LYS A 30 -9.30 0.57 -3.66
N LEU A 31 -8.87 1.77 -3.27
CA LEU A 31 -8.02 2.63 -4.10
C LEU A 31 -6.65 1.99 -4.32
N VAL A 32 -6.02 1.46 -3.28
CA VAL A 32 -4.76 0.71 -3.39
C VAL A 32 -4.91 -0.50 -4.32
N GLU A 33 -5.99 -1.28 -4.18
CA GLU A 33 -6.27 -2.47 -4.99
C GLU A 33 -6.43 -2.16 -6.49
N GLN A 34 -6.83 -0.94 -6.86
CA GLN A 34 -6.89 -0.50 -8.27
C GLN A 34 -5.51 -0.42 -8.93
N PHE A 35 -4.46 -0.11 -8.16
CA PHE A 35 -3.10 0.04 -8.69
C PHE A 35 -2.23 -1.19 -8.42
N ILE A 36 -2.41 -1.84 -7.26
CA ILE A 36 -1.70 -3.04 -6.86
C ILE A 36 -2.75 -4.09 -6.42
N PRO A 37 -3.28 -4.92 -7.34
CA PRO A 37 -4.31 -5.90 -7.00
C PRO A 37 -3.87 -6.90 -5.92
N ASP A 38 -2.59 -7.24 -5.90
CA ASP A 38 -2.00 -8.20 -4.95
C ASP A 38 -1.48 -7.54 -3.66
N TYR A 39 -1.95 -6.33 -3.33
CA TYR A 39 -1.43 -5.52 -2.22
C TYR A 39 -1.45 -6.25 -0.86
N LYS A 40 -2.36 -7.20 -0.69
CA LYS A 40 -2.50 -8.02 0.54
C LYS A 40 -1.24 -8.82 0.86
N ILE A 41 -0.49 -9.26 -0.16
CA ILE A 41 0.79 -9.97 -0.01
C ILE A 41 1.83 -9.04 0.63
N TYR A 42 1.92 -7.81 0.12
CA TYR A 42 2.87 -6.83 0.60
C TYR A 42 2.45 -6.28 1.97
N LYS A 43 1.16 -6.00 2.17
CA LYS A 43 0.58 -5.55 3.45
C LYS A 43 0.91 -6.45 4.64
N HIS A 44 1.02 -7.77 4.46
CA HIS A 44 1.42 -8.66 5.54
C HIS A 44 2.94 -8.65 5.77
N THR A 45 3.71 -8.37 4.72
CA THR A 45 5.17 -8.32 4.77
C THR A 45 5.67 -7.04 5.47
N ILE A 46 4.90 -5.95 5.40
CA ILE A 46 5.24 -4.64 5.96
C ILE A 46 4.11 -4.15 6.87
N SER A 47 4.43 -3.92 8.14
CA SER A 47 3.47 -3.52 9.18
C SER A 47 3.04 -2.05 9.11
N LEU A 48 2.63 -1.57 7.93
CA LEU A 48 2.29 -0.16 7.65
C LEU A 48 0.87 0.25 8.05
N ASN A 49 0.05 -0.66 8.58
CA ASN A 49 -1.33 -0.34 8.98
C ASN A 49 -1.44 0.65 10.16
N ASN A 50 -0.32 1.04 10.75
CA ASN A 50 -0.25 1.89 11.94
C ASN A 50 0.48 3.22 11.69
N MET A 51 0.85 3.52 10.45
CA MET A 51 1.42 4.81 10.04
C MET A 51 0.33 5.78 9.59
#